data_AF-A0A4V1ISZ8-F1
#
_entry.id   AF-A0A4V1ISZ8-F1
#
_cell.length_a   1.000
_cell.length_b   1.000
_cell.length_c   1.000
_cell.angle_alpha   90.00
_cell.angle_beta   90.00
_cell.angle_gamma   90.00
#
_symmetry.space_group_name_H-M   'P 1'
#
loop_
_entity.id
_entity.type
_entity.pdbx_description
1 polymer ?
#
loop_
_entity_poly.entity_id
_entity_poly.type
_entity_poly.pdbx_seq_one_letter_code
_entity_poly.pdbx_strand_id
1 'polypeptide(L)'
;FGKHHRPHMFNLRQFKVFASLDGQHWAEMLHTGLRNDAEPETFSLLHIAQPVAQPVRFLKIAPWLSWGANFSFSVWYVALRGTTDPAIVQRVVAQYHS
;
A
#
# COMPACT_ATOMS: atom_id res chain seq x y z
N PHE A 1 -1.52 8.42 1.44
CA PHE A 1 -2.20 8.81 0.19
C PHE A 1 -2.58 10.27 0.28
N GLY A 2 -1.91 11.13 -0.50
CA GLY A 2 -2.35 12.51 -0.67
C GLY A 2 -3.50 12.58 -1.69
N LYS A 3 -4.21 13.70 -1.69
CA LYS A 3 -5.41 13.90 -2.50
C LYS A 3 -5.39 15.23 -3.22
N HIS A 4 -6.23 15.35 -4.23
CA HIS A 4 -6.54 16.61 -4.89
C HIS A 4 -7.25 17.57 -3.92
N HIS A 5 -7.16 18.88 -4.18
CA HIS A 5 -7.73 19.93 -3.31
C HIS A 5 -9.27 19.94 -3.23
N ARG A 6 -9.95 19.12 -4.04
CA ARG A 6 -11.40 18.88 -4.04
C ARG A 6 -11.67 17.39 -4.21
N PRO A 7 -12.84 16.88 -3.73
CA PRO A 7 -13.31 15.54 -4.06
C PRO A 7 -13.19 15.24 -5.56
N HIS A 8 -12.81 14.01 -5.90
CA HIS A 8 -12.55 13.63 -7.29
C HIS A 8 -13.05 12.23 -7.60
N MET A 9 -13.77 12.07 -8.71
CA MET A 9 -14.42 10.81 -9.07
C MET A 9 -13.42 9.65 -9.30
N PHE A 10 -12.17 9.95 -9.66
CA PHE A 10 -11.12 8.94 -9.84
C PHE A 10 -10.34 8.57 -8.56
N ASN A 11 -10.74 9.10 -7.40
CA ASN A 11 -10.21 8.64 -6.12
C ASN A 11 -10.50 7.14 -5.93
N LEU A 12 -9.58 6.42 -5.28
CA LEU A 12 -9.68 4.98 -5.08
C LEU A 12 -10.70 4.65 -3.99
N ARG A 13 -11.96 4.37 -4.38
CA ARG A 13 -12.99 3.87 -3.46
C ARG A 13 -12.64 2.51 -2.89
N GLN A 14 -11.94 1.68 -3.66
CA GLN A 14 -11.41 0.41 -3.20
C GLN A 14 -10.07 0.12 -3.90
N PHE A 15 -9.08 -0.34 -3.13
CA PHE A 15 -7.79 -0.75 -3.64
C PHE A 15 -7.13 -1.75 -2.68
N LYS A 16 -6.11 -2.43 -3.21
CA LYS A 16 -5.23 -3.31 -2.44
C LYS A 16 -3.79 -2.86 -2.52
N VAL A 17 -3.02 -3.15 -1.48
CA VAL A 17 -1.56 -3.00 -1.48
C VAL A 17 -0.93 -4.36 -1.27
N PHE A 18 0.02 -4.69 -2.13
CA PHE A 18 0.82 -5.90 -2.04
C PHE A 18 2.28 -5.56 -1.83
N ALA A 19 2.98 -6.40 -1.07
CA ALA A 19 4.42 -6.32 -0.86
C ALA A 19 5.11 -7.57 -1.39
N SER A 20 6.34 -7.41 -1.86
CA SER A 20 7.20 -8.51 -2.27
C SER A 20 8.66 -8.20 -1.97
N LEU A 21 9.44 -9.24 -1.68
CA LEU A 21 10.89 -9.13 -1.54
C LEU A 21 11.61 -9.39 -2.88
N ASP A 22 11.07 -10.30 -3.70
CA ASP A 22 11.67 -10.80 -4.94
C ASP A 22 10.96 -10.32 -6.22
N GLY A 23 9.79 -9.70 -6.09
CA GLY A 23 8.94 -9.24 -7.19
C GLY A 23 8.10 -10.35 -7.84
N GLN A 24 8.21 -11.60 -7.36
CA GLN A 24 7.48 -12.76 -7.88
C GLN A 24 6.37 -13.19 -6.94
N HIS A 25 6.68 -13.29 -5.64
CA HIS A 25 5.73 -13.69 -4.61
C HIS A 25 5.17 -12.45 -3.93
N TRP A 26 3.86 -12.25 -4.05
CA TRP A 26 3.17 -11.06 -3.56
C TRP A 26 2.28 -11.40 -2.37
N ALA A 27 2.51 -10.69 -1.26
CA ALA A 27 1.72 -10.80 -0.04
C ALA A 27 0.73 -9.63 0.04
N GLU A 28 -0.53 -9.90 0.37
CA GLU A 28 -1.55 -8.84 0.55
C GLU A 28 -1.36 -8.16 1.91
N MET A 29 -1.13 -6.84 1.90
CA MET A 29 -0.77 -6.04 3.07
C MET A 29 -1.89 -5.10 3.53
N LEU A 30 -2.81 -4.78 2.63
CA LEU A 30 -3.92 -3.85 2.87
C LEU A 30 -5.00 -4.06 1.83
N HIS A 31 -6.24 -4.10 2.28
CA HIS A 31 -7.43 -3.99 1.42
C HIS A 31 -8.35 -2.93 2.03
N THR A 32 -8.46 -1.78 1.38
CA THR A 32 -9.20 -0.63 1.92
C THR A 32 -9.70 0.30 0.82
N GLY A 33 -10.21 1.48 1.19
CA GLY A 33 -10.64 2.56 0.31
C GLY A 33 -10.25 3.93 0.84
N LEU A 34 -10.14 4.90 -0.05
CA LEU A 34 -10.00 6.32 0.29
C LEU A 34 -11.37 6.96 0.40
N ARG A 35 -11.55 7.85 1.37
CA ARG A 35 -12.70 8.77 1.41
C ARG A 35 -12.66 9.72 0.21
N ASN A 36 -13.81 10.13 -0.30
CA ASN A 36 -13.88 11.10 -1.40
C ASN A 36 -13.89 12.55 -0.89
N ASP A 37 -12.79 12.93 -0.26
CA ASP A 37 -12.53 14.28 0.25
C ASP A 37 -11.13 14.74 -0.18
N ALA A 38 -10.67 15.89 0.34
CA ALA A 38 -9.33 16.43 0.08
C ALA A 38 -8.31 16.03 1.17
N GLU A 39 -8.74 15.33 2.22
CA GLU A 39 -7.90 15.07 3.39
C GLU A 39 -6.97 13.87 3.14
N PRO A 40 -5.65 14.01 3.37
CA PRO A 40 -4.71 12.91 3.18
C PRO A 40 -4.97 11.77 4.17
N GLU A 41 -4.77 10.54 3.72
CA GLU A 41 -5.02 9.33 4.53
C GLU A 41 -3.78 8.46 4.66
N THR A 42 -3.57 7.92 5.87
CA THR A 42 -2.43 7.04 6.21
C THR A 42 -2.96 5.72 6.75
N PHE A 43 -2.39 4.62 6.29
CA PHE A 43 -2.78 3.27 6.68
C PHE A 43 -1.54 2.48 7.10
N SER A 44 -1.67 1.66 8.14
CA SER A 44 -0.64 0.68 8.51
C SER A 44 -0.66 -0.48 7.51
N LEU A 45 0.53 -0.90 7.06
CA LEU A 45 0.70 -2.08 6.22
C LEU A 45 1.11 -3.26 7.10
N LEU A 46 0.28 -4.29 7.16
CA LEU A 46 0.54 -5.52 7.90
C LEU A 46 0.14 -6.69 7.02
N HIS A 47 0.93 -7.76 7.00
CA HIS A 47 0.55 -8.93 6.23
C HIS A 47 -0.71 -9.54 6.83
N ILE A 48 -1.78 -9.60 6.03
CA ILE A 48 -3.12 -9.95 6.53
C ILE A 48 -3.14 -11.38 7.09
N ALA A 49 -2.33 -12.28 6.52
CA ALA A 49 -2.29 -13.68 6.94
C ALA A 49 -1.25 -13.99 8.03
N GLN A 50 -0.24 -13.14 8.25
CA GLN A 50 0.81 -13.38 9.26
C GLN A 50 1.22 -12.04 9.89
N PRO A 51 1.03 -11.84 11.21
CA PRO A 51 1.28 -10.55 11.87
C PRO A 51 2.77 -10.25 12.11
N VAL A 52 3.68 -10.84 11.33
CA VAL A 52 5.13 -10.66 11.46
C VAL A 52 5.60 -9.57 10.51
N ALA A 53 6.64 -8.83 10.92
CA ALA A 53 7.28 -7.83 10.08
C ALA A 53 7.87 -8.50 8.83
N GLN A 54 7.40 -8.09 7.65
CA GLN A 54 7.89 -8.60 6.38
C GLN A 54 8.88 -7.60 5.77
N PRO A 55 10.07 -8.04 5.32
CA PRO A 55 10.95 -7.17 4.57
C PRO A 55 10.33 -6.89 3.19
N VAL A 56 10.36 -5.63 2.77
CA VAL A 56 9.70 -5.18 1.53
C VAL A 56 10.71 -4.51 0.62
N ARG A 57 10.79 -4.99 -0.62
CA ARG A 57 11.57 -4.36 -1.69
C ARG A 57 10.67 -3.76 -2.78
N PHE A 58 9.56 -4.43 -3.06
CA PHE A 58 8.59 -4.01 -4.05
C PHE A 58 7.22 -3.80 -3.39
N LEU A 59 6.58 -2.69 -3.73
CA LEU A 59 5.20 -2.39 -3.36
C LEU A 59 4.37 -2.22 -4.63
N LYS A 60 3.19 -2.83 -4.64
CA LYS A 60 2.22 -2.72 -5.73
C LYS A 60 0.89 -2.22 -5.17
N ILE A 61 0.40 -1.11 -5.71
CA ILE A 61 -0.94 -0.59 -5.41
C ILE A 61 -1.85 -1.03 -6.54
N ALA A 62 -2.86 -1.84 -6.23
CA ALA A 62 -3.82 -2.37 -7.19
C ALA A 62 -5.18 -1.67 -6.99
N PRO A 63 -5.55 -0.71 -7.85
CA PRO A 63 -6.86 -0.06 -7.78
C PRO A 63 -7.95 -1.04 -8.23
N TRP A 64 -9.09 -1.03 -7.53
CA TRP A 64 -10.23 -1.91 -7.80
C TRP A 64 -11.49 -1.14 -8.18
N LEU A 65 -11.86 -0.11 -7.39
CA LEU A 65 -13.02 0.73 -7.65
C LEU A 65 -12.66 2.20 -7.50
N SER A 66 -13.17 3.02 -8.41
CA SER A 66 -13.17 4.48 -8.27
C SER A 66 -14.49 4.95 -7.63
N TRP A 67 -14.58 6.23 -7.28
CA TRP A 67 -15.83 6.82 -6.78
C TRP A 67 -16.82 7.16 -7.90
N GLY A 68 -16.34 7.36 -9.13
CA GLY A 68 -17.16 7.53 -10.33
C GLY A 68 -17.58 6.21 -10.95
N ALA A 69 -18.53 6.27 -11.89
CA ALA A 69 -18.99 5.09 -12.63
C ALA A 69 -18.01 4.61 -13.72
N ASN A 70 -16.85 5.25 -13.85
CA ASN A 70 -15.88 5.02 -14.93
C ASN A 70 -14.70 4.18 -14.44
N PHE A 71 -14.03 3.48 -15.37
CA PHE A 71 -12.88 2.61 -15.10
C PHE A 71 -11.52 3.33 -14.96
N SER A 72 -11.51 4.66 -14.79
CA SER A 72 -10.27 5.42 -14.61
C SER A 72 -9.92 5.59 -13.13
N PHE A 73 -8.63 5.48 -12.82
CA PHE A 73 -8.10 5.58 -11.47
C PHE A 73 -7.03 6.68 -11.42
N SER A 74 -6.96 7.40 -10.31
CA SER A 74 -5.90 8.39 -10.09
C SER A 74 -5.32 8.24 -8.68
N VAL A 75 -4.00 8.25 -8.62
CA VAL A 75 -3.23 8.32 -7.37
C VAL A 75 -2.46 9.63 -7.41
N TRP A 76 -2.84 10.56 -6.54
CA TRP A 76 -2.26 11.91 -6.54
C TRP A 76 -0.88 11.95 -5.90
N TYR A 77 -0.73 11.25 -4.78
CA TYR A 77 0.52 11.21 -4.03
C TYR A 77 0.60 9.98 -3.12
N VAL A 78 1.78 9.38 -3.05
CA VAL A 78 2.10 8.26 -2.16
C VAL A 78 3.34 8.61 -1.34
N ALA A 79 3.24 8.40 -0.03
CA ALA A 79 4.38 8.41 0.88
C ALA A 79 4.46 7.05 1.56
N LEU A 80 5.68 6.53 1.69
CA LEU A 80 5.97 5.32 2.42
C LEU A 80 6.74 5.67 3.69
N ARG A 81 6.42 4.99 4.79
CA ARG A 81 7.09 5.14 6.07
C ARG A 81 7.39 3.75 6.61
N GLY A 82 8.57 3.57 7.17
CA GLY A 82 9.02 2.29 7.70
C GLY A 82 10.46 2.38 8.16
N THR A 83 10.99 1.23 8.59
CA THR A 83 12.38 1.11 9.06
C THR A 83 13.29 0.74 7.91
N THR A 84 14.29 1.58 7.65
CA THR A 84 15.32 1.36 6.62
C THR A 84 16.72 1.14 7.21
N ASP A 85 16.83 1.05 8.54
CA ASP A 85 18.09 0.73 9.22
C ASP A 85 18.64 -0.60 8.69
N PRO A 86 19.84 -0.62 8.07
CA PRO A 86 20.39 -1.84 7.48
C PRO A 86 20.52 -3.00 8.47
N ALA A 87 20.87 -2.74 9.73
CA ALA A 87 21.06 -3.78 10.73
C ALA A 87 19.72 -4.44 11.11
N ILE A 88 18.64 -3.64 11.17
CA ILE A 88 17.29 -4.17 11.43
C ILE A 88 16.78 -4.92 10.19
N VAL A 89 16.90 -4.32 9.00
CA VAL A 89 16.42 -4.92 7.75
C VAL A 89 17.12 -6.26 7.48
N GLN A 90 18.44 -6.33 7.63
CA GLN A 90 19.20 -7.57 7.43
C GLN A 90 18.76 -8.70 8.36
N ARG A 91 18.51 -8.39 9.64
CA ARG A 91 18.01 -9.38 10.61
C ARG A 91 16.63 -9.92 10.21
N VAL A 92 15.72 -9.03 9.80
CA VAL A 92 14.37 -9.41 9.36
C VAL A 92 14.42 -10.22 8.06
N VAL A 93 15.30 -9.85 7.12
CA VAL A 93 15.52 -10.63 5.88
C VAL A 93 16.07 -12.03 6.20
N ALA A 94 17.03 -12.15 7.11
CA ALA A 94 17.57 -13.45 7.52
C ALA A 94 16.49 -14.35 8.15
N GLN A 95 15.63 -13.79 9.01
CA GLN A 95 14.49 -14.50 9.60
C GLN A 95 13.40 -14.89 8.59
N TYR A 96 13.24 -14.11 7.53
CA TYR A 96 12.26 -14.40 6.48
C TYR A 96 12.68 -15.57 5.59
N HIS A 97 13.99 -15.84 5.47
CA HIS A 97 14.53 -16.94 4.66
C HIS A 97 14.79 -18.25 5.44
N SER A 98 14.68 -18.22 6.77
CA SER A 98 14.84 -19.39 7.66
C SER A 98 13.54 -20.16 7.82
#